data_AF-A0A3D0ERA6-F1
#
_entry.id   AF-A0A3D0ERA6-F1
#
_cell.length_a   1.000
_cell.length_b   1.000
_cell.length_c   1.000
_cell.angle_alpha   90.00
_cell.angle_beta   90.00
_cell.angle_gamma   90.00
#
_symmetry.space_group_name_H-M   'P 1'
#
loop_
_entity.id
_entity.type
_entity.pdbx_description
1 polymer ?
#
loop_
_entity_poly.entity_id
_entity_poly.type
_entity_poly.pdbx_seq_one_letter_code
_entity_poly.pdbx_strand_id
1 'polypeptide(L)'
;MTVSSTQSYIEYSGDGTTNSFPIPFYFLLNSDIGALISDDSGTVNELVNGVNFSVTGGGDENGGTLKSSIAYPIGTSIFIYRNPPATQESKYYENGKFPAISHEAALDKLTMLIQECGWKFDALSLNKPSIFARYFDANGNRISNISDPKDPGDAVNLSYISELEQGAKSYADQLIAKEHEERVSADKAESKARSEADANIQAQLSGSAPLSASAFSPISWHDQTISTSVNIPANKNAWSFGPEIKISPGQVVTIGAESFWTIANGKEVNQ
;
A
#
# COMPACT_ATOMS: atom_id res chain seq x y z
N MET A 1 -56.91 14.01 -21.95
CA MET A 1 -56.10 14.94 -21.10
C MET A 1 -54.66 14.74 -21.53
N THR A 2 -53.81 15.76 -21.43
CA THR A 2 -52.44 15.71 -21.95
C THR A 2 -51.42 16.16 -20.90
N VAL A 3 -50.24 15.52 -20.90
CA VAL A 3 -49.14 15.91 -20.01
C VAL A 3 -48.53 17.24 -20.50
N SER A 4 -48.86 18.33 -19.83
CA SER A 4 -48.38 19.68 -20.15
C SER A 4 -47.25 20.17 -19.23
N SER A 5 -47.12 19.59 -18.04
CA SER A 5 -46.06 19.92 -17.07
C SER A 5 -44.81 19.06 -17.29
N THR A 6 -43.64 19.67 -17.08
CA THR A 6 -42.34 18.98 -17.06
C THR A 6 -42.00 18.43 -15.68
N GLN A 7 -42.70 18.85 -14.63
CA GLN A 7 -42.48 18.35 -13.28
C GLN A 7 -42.93 16.88 -13.19
N SER A 8 -42.00 16.00 -12.80
CA SER A 8 -42.22 14.56 -12.67
C SER A 8 -41.76 13.99 -11.33
N TYR A 9 -41.21 14.84 -10.46
CA TYR A 9 -40.77 14.51 -9.11
C TYR A 9 -40.87 15.72 -8.18
N ILE A 10 -40.80 15.45 -6.87
CA ILE A 10 -40.75 16.44 -5.80
C ILE A 10 -39.97 15.88 -4.60
N GLU A 11 -39.32 16.76 -3.85
CA GLU A 11 -38.64 16.44 -2.61
C GLU A 11 -39.32 17.10 -1.42
N TYR A 12 -39.40 16.38 -0.30
CA TYR A 12 -39.89 16.83 0.99
C TYR A 12 -38.86 16.52 2.07
N SER A 13 -38.86 17.32 3.15
CA SER A 13 -38.08 17.01 4.36
C SER A 13 -38.99 16.42 5.43
N GLY A 14 -38.49 15.41 6.16
CA GLY A 14 -39.16 14.87 7.34
C GLY A 14 -39.13 15.87 8.51
N ASP A 15 -40.22 15.92 9.26
CA ASP A 15 -40.41 16.78 10.44
C ASP A 15 -40.77 15.98 11.71
N GLY A 16 -40.89 14.66 11.60
CA GLY A 16 -41.33 13.74 12.65
C GLY A 16 -42.84 13.70 12.89
N THR A 17 -43.65 14.46 12.16
CA THR A 17 -45.11 14.57 12.39
C THR A 17 -45.97 14.42 11.13
N THR A 18 -45.50 14.89 9.98
CA THR A 18 -46.22 14.91 8.72
C THR A 18 -46.20 13.54 8.07
N ASN A 19 -47.41 13.07 7.70
CA ASN A 19 -47.62 11.78 7.04
C ASN A 19 -48.22 11.92 5.66
N SER A 20 -48.62 13.12 5.24
CA SER A 20 -49.30 13.37 3.97
C SER A 20 -48.50 14.36 3.15
N PHE A 21 -48.05 13.91 2.00
CA PHE A 21 -47.17 14.64 1.09
C PHE A 21 -47.92 14.86 -0.22
N PRO A 22 -48.27 16.10 -0.57
CA PRO A 22 -48.92 16.41 -1.85
C PRO A 22 -48.07 15.97 -3.05
N ILE A 23 -48.72 15.60 -4.15
CA ILE A 23 -48.05 15.31 -5.41
C ILE A 23 -48.56 16.34 -6.42
N PRO A 24 -47.75 17.35 -6.81
CA PRO A 24 -48.22 18.47 -7.61
C PRO A 24 -48.22 18.20 -9.13
N PHE A 25 -48.09 16.94 -9.54
CA PHE A 25 -48.00 16.55 -10.95
C PHE A 25 -48.95 15.40 -11.28
N TYR A 26 -49.43 15.38 -12.53
CA TYR A 26 -50.31 14.34 -13.06
C TYR A 26 -49.62 12.96 -13.17
N PHE A 27 -50.37 11.90 -12.85
CA PHE A 27 -49.98 10.50 -13.02
C PHE A 27 -51.21 9.64 -13.30
N LEU A 28 -51.06 8.53 -14.02
CA LEU A 28 -52.18 7.72 -14.52
C LEU A 28 -52.78 6.83 -13.43
N LEU A 29 -51.94 6.04 -12.76
CA LEU A 29 -52.36 5.12 -11.70
C LEU A 29 -51.62 5.41 -10.41
N ASN A 30 -52.25 5.15 -9.26
CA ASN A 30 -51.60 5.27 -7.95
C ASN A 30 -50.33 4.39 -7.84
N SER A 31 -50.28 3.28 -8.58
CA SER A 31 -49.11 2.39 -8.67
C SER A 31 -47.93 2.97 -9.42
N ASP A 32 -48.13 4.03 -10.21
CA ASP A 32 -47.10 4.66 -11.03
C ASP A 32 -46.26 5.67 -10.25
N ILE A 33 -46.39 5.70 -8.92
CA ILE A 33 -45.64 6.58 -8.04
C ILE A 33 -44.67 5.75 -7.21
N GLY A 34 -43.39 6.11 -7.33
CA GLY A 34 -42.31 5.62 -6.48
C GLY A 34 -41.92 6.67 -5.43
N ALA A 35 -41.33 6.20 -4.33
CA ALA A 35 -40.73 7.07 -3.34
C ALA A 35 -39.41 6.49 -2.82
N LEU A 36 -38.43 7.36 -2.60
CA LEU A 36 -37.16 7.05 -1.96
C LEU A 36 -37.07 7.86 -0.66
N ILE A 37 -36.38 7.32 0.33
CA ILE A 37 -36.00 8.06 1.52
C ILE A 37 -34.49 8.01 1.69
N SER A 38 -33.91 9.16 2.01
CA SER A 38 -32.51 9.28 2.45
C SER A 38 -32.47 9.76 3.89
N ASP A 39 -31.55 9.21 4.67
CA ASP A 39 -31.16 9.79 5.97
C ASP A 39 -30.01 10.81 5.82
N ASP A 40 -29.67 11.49 6.91
CA ASP A 40 -28.53 12.43 7.00
C ASP A 40 -27.18 11.77 6.67
N SER A 41 -27.07 10.44 6.70
CA SER A 41 -25.86 9.71 6.35
C SER A 41 -25.74 9.43 4.84
N GLY A 42 -26.77 9.78 4.07
CA GLY A 42 -26.85 9.52 2.63
C GLY A 42 -27.26 8.09 2.28
N THR A 43 -27.77 7.32 3.25
CA THR A 43 -28.28 5.97 2.99
C THR A 43 -29.67 6.06 2.39
N VAL A 44 -29.80 5.60 1.14
CA VAL A 44 -31.06 5.63 0.39
C VAL A 44 -31.79 4.30 0.49
N ASN A 45 -33.08 4.35 0.83
CA ASN A 45 -33.98 3.20 0.85
C ASN A 45 -35.17 3.43 -0.08
N GLU A 46 -35.56 2.40 -0.83
CA GLU A 46 -36.76 2.44 -1.67
C GLU A 46 -38.00 2.09 -0.84
N LEU A 47 -39.06 2.88 -1.03
CA LEU A 47 -40.33 2.66 -0.37
C LEU A 47 -41.28 1.93 -1.32
N VAL A 48 -42.02 0.97 -0.79
CA VAL A 48 -42.98 0.16 -1.55
C VAL A 48 -44.41 0.66 -1.31
N ASN A 49 -45.10 0.96 -2.40
CA ASN A 49 -46.52 1.34 -2.37
C ASN A 49 -47.38 0.15 -1.88
N GLY A 50 -48.30 0.41 -0.96
CA GLY A 50 -49.13 -0.58 -0.27
C GLY A 50 -48.49 -1.18 1.00
N VAL A 51 -47.19 -0.95 1.23
CA VAL A 51 -46.48 -1.39 2.44
C VAL A 51 -46.03 -0.18 3.26
N ASN A 52 -45.23 0.70 2.65
CA ASN A 52 -44.65 1.85 3.34
C ASN A 52 -45.53 3.10 3.20
N PHE A 53 -46.21 3.25 2.07
CA PHE A 53 -47.11 4.37 1.80
C PHE A 53 -48.29 3.95 0.94
N SER A 54 -49.28 4.82 0.83
CA SER A 54 -50.41 4.71 -0.11
C SER A 54 -50.55 5.99 -0.90
N VAL A 55 -51.07 5.91 -2.13
CA VAL A 55 -51.25 7.06 -3.01
C VAL A 55 -52.71 7.18 -3.42
N THR A 56 -53.19 8.43 -3.48
CA THR A 56 -54.51 8.79 -4.01
C THR A 56 -54.34 9.89 -5.06
N GLY A 57 -55.29 10.01 -6.00
CA GLY A 57 -55.27 11.05 -7.04
C GLY A 57 -54.82 10.55 -8.42
N GLY A 58 -54.70 9.23 -8.63
CA GLY A 58 -54.44 8.66 -9.95
C GLY A 58 -55.52 9.08 -10.95
N GLY A 59 -55.08 9.66 -12.07
CA GLY A 59 -55.96 10.19 -13.11
C GLY A 59 -56.43 11.64 -12.89
N ASP A 60 -56.08 12.31 -11.78
CA ASP A 60 -56.41 13.72 -11.53
C ASP A 60 -55.33 14.65 -12.11
N GLU A 61 -55.72 15.61 -12.94
CA GLU A 61 -54.81 16.58 -13.57
C GLU A 61 -54.02 17.41 -12.56
N ASN A 62 -54.58 17.64 -11.38
CA ASN A 62 -53.93 18.41 -10.31
C ASN A 62 -52.97 17.55 -9.46
N GLY A 63 -52.85 16.26 -9.80
CA GLY A 63 -52.02 15.30 -9.10
C GLY A 63 -52.74 14.67 -7.91
N GLY A 64 -52.01 14.41 -6.84
CA GLY A 64 -52.48 13.52 -5.79
C GLY A 64 -51.85 13.76 -4.43
N THR A 65 -51.87 12.74 -3.60
CA THR A 65 -51.25 12.78 -2.27
C THR A 65 -50.69 11.40 -1.94
N LEU A 66 -49.44 11.39 -1.49
CA LEU A 66 -48.79 10.24 -0.88
C LEU A 66 -49.01 10.30 0.63
N LYS A 67 -49.59 9.24 1.18
CA LYS A 67 -49.74 9.06 2.63
C LYS A 67 -48.77 7.99 3.12
N SER A 68 -47.75 8.42 3.85
CA SER A 68 -46.80 7.53 4.52
C SER A 68 -47.47 6.80 5.69
N SER A 69 -47.01 5.58 5.97
CA SER A 69 -47.46 4.78 7.13
C SER A 69 -46.82 5.27 8.43
N ILE A 70 -45.67 5.93 8.35
CA ILE A 70 -44.93 6.50 9.48
C ILE A 70 -44.54 7.94 9.20
N ALA A 71 -44.39 8.73 10.27
CA ALA A 71 -43.85 10.08 10.18
C ALA A 71 -42.33 9.99 10.20
N TYR A 72 -41.68 10.51 9.16
CA TYR A 72 -40.23 10.44 9.06
C TYR A 72 -39.59 11.55 9.88
N PRO A 73 -38.53 11.25 10.68
CA PRO A 73 -37.92 12.21 11.60
C PRO A 73 -37.20 13.35 10.85
N ILE A 74 -36.88 14.42 11.60
CA ILE A 74 -36.01 15.49 11.12
C ILE A 74 -34.66 14.90 10.69
N GLY A 75 -34.11 15.40 9.58
CA GLY A 75 -32.88 14.87 8.97
C GLY A 75 -33.13 13.74 7.95
N THR A 76 -34.37 13.61 7.47
CA THR A 76 -34.69 12.72 6.35
C THR A 76 -35.19 13.51 5.15
N SER A 77 -34.75 13.09 3.96
CA SER A 77 -35.26 13.59 2.69
C SER A 77 -36.12 12.52 2.03
N ILE A 78 -37.31 12.90 1.59
CA ILE A 78 -38.29 12.05 0.93
C ILE A 78 -38.39 12.52 -0.51
N PHE A 79 -38.03 11.66 -1.44
CA PHE A 79 -38.09 11.94 -2.87
C PHE A 79 -39.23 11.15 -3.50
N ILE A 80 -40.23 11.84 -4.05
CA ILE A 80 -41.41 11.24 -4.68
C ILE A 80 -41.32 11.49 -6.18
N TYR A 81 -41.49 10.45 -6.99
CA TYR A 81 -41.31 10.54 -8.43
C TYR A 81 -42.27 9.64 -9.19
N ARG A 82 -42.50 9.98 -10.46
CA ARG A 82 -43.29 9.17 -11.38
C ARG A 82 -42.45 8.01 -11.91
N ASN A 83 -43.01 6.80 -11.86
CA ASN A 83 -42.41 5.53 -12.29
C ASN A 83 -43.48 4.59 -12.90
N PRO A 84 -44.09 4.96 -14.05
CA PRO A 84 -45.07 4.09 -14.70
C PRO A 84 -44.37 2.88 -15.34
N PRO A 85 -45.04 1.72 -15.45
CA PRO A 85 -44.43 0.55 -16.08
C PRO A 85 -44.15 0.81 -17.57
N ALA A 86 -42.95 0.47 -18.03
CA ALA A 86 -42.50 0.62 -19.42
C ALA A 86 -43.10 -0.45 -20.37
N THR A 87 -44.42 -0.60 -20.32
CA THR A 87 -45.21 -1.55 -21.11
C THR A 87 -46.23 -0.82 -21.97
N GLN A 88 -46.45 -1.31 -23.18
CA GLN A 88 -47.53 -0.84 -24.03
C GLN A 88 -48.81 -1.65 -23.76
N GLU A 89 -49.79 -1.02 -23.13
CA GLU A 89 -51.09 -1.64 -22.85
C GLU A 89 -52.10 -1.44 -24.00
N SER A 90 -51.88 -0.43 -24.83
CA SER A 90 -52.75 -0.10 -25.96
C SER A 90 -52.37 -0.89 -27.21
N LYS A 91 -53.28 -1.74 -27.69
CA LYS A 91 -53.16 -2.47 -28.96
C LYS A 91 -54.24 -1.99 -29.93
N TYR A 92 -53.82 -1.51 -31.10
CA TYR A 92 -54.74 -1.14 -32.17
C TYR A 92 -55.04 -2.35 -33.06
N TYR A 93 -56.27 -2.40 -33.58
CA TYR A 93 -56.73 -3.41 -34.52
C TYR A 93 -57.05 -2.74 -35.85
N GLU A 94 -56.75 -3.44 -36.94
CA GLU A 94 -57.06 -2.97 -38.29
C GLU A 94 -58.56 -2.71 -38.44
N ASN A 95 -58.93 -1.59 -39.07
CA ASN A 95 -60.31 -1.16 -39.30
C ASN A 95 -61.17 -0.98 -38.03
N GLY A 96 -60.56 -0.98 -36.85
CA GLY A 96 -61.21 -0.65 -35.59
C GLY A 96 -61.48 0.86 -35.46
N LYS A 97 -62.41 1.22 -34.57
CA LYS A 97 -62.57 2.61 -34.13
C LYS A 97 -61.27 3.07 -33.46
N PHE A 98 -60.90 4.32 -33.66
CA PHE A 98 -59.71 4.95 -33.08
C PHE A 98 -60.11 6.04 -32.09
N PRO A 99 -60.39 5.71 -30.81
CA PRO A 99 -60.81 6.70 -29.83
C PRO A 99 -59.64 7.61 -29.46
N ALA A 100 -59.84 8.92 -29.58
CA ALA A 100 -58.83 9.93 -29.23
C ALA A 100 -58.34 9.76 -27.78
N ILE A 101 -59.24 9.49 -26.83
CA ILE A 101 -58.92 9.32 -25.41
C ILE A 101 -57.90 8.20 -25.17
N SER A 102 -58.10 7.03 -25.78
CA SER A 102 -57.15 5.91 -25.64
C SER A 102 -55.80 6.21 -26.29
N HIS A 103 -55.81 6.97 -27.38
CA HIS A 103 -54.59 7.36 -28.07
C HIS A 103 -53.80 8.39 -27.26
N GLU A 104 -54.46 9.42 -26.73
CA GLU A 104 -53.89 10.41 -25.84
C GLU A 104 -53.28 9.75 -24.59
N ALA A 105 -54.01 8.85 -23.93
CA ALA A 105 -53.51 8.17 -22.73
C ALA A 105 -52.22 7.36 -23.01
N ALA A 106 -52.12 6.72 -24.18
CA ALA A 106 -50.91 6.01 -24.59
C ALA A 106 -49.73 6.97 -24.86
N LEU A 107 -49.98 8.11 -25.50
CA LEU A 107 -48.97 9.13 -25.76
C LEU A 107 -48.52 9.84 -24.48
N ASP A 108 -49.43 10.09 -23.55
CA ASP A 108 -49.14 10.63 -22.23
C ASP A 108 -48.23 9.69 -21.44
N LYS A 109 -48.56 8.39 -21.39
CA LYS A 109 -47.71 7.39 -20.73
C LYS A 109 -46.28 7.39 -21.30
N LEU A 110 -46.15 7.46 -22.63
CA LEU A 110 -44.84 7.57 -23.28
C LEU A 110 -44.11 8.86 -22.93
N THR A 111 -44.82 9.98 -22.88
CA THR A 111 -44.26 11.28 -22.48
C THR A 111 -43.76 11.23 -21.03
N MET A 112 -44.54 10.61 -20.14
CA MET A 112 -44.18 10.41 -18.73
C MET A 112 -42.91 9.55 -18.59
N LEU A 113 -42.79 8.45 -19.34
CA LEU A 113 -41.58 7.61 -19.35
C LEU A 113 -40.35 8.37 -19.88
N ILE A 114 -40.52 9.23 -20.88
CA ILE A 114 -39.43 10.06 -21.41
C ILE A 114 -38.98 11.08 -20.36
N GLN A 115 -39.92 11.75 -19.68
CA GLN A 115 -39.60 12.68 -18.59
C GLN A 115 -38.86 11.97 -17.46
N GLU A 116 -39.27 10.74 -17.12
CA GLU A 116 -38.61 9.91 -16.11
C GLU A 116 -37.15 9.60 -16.49
N CYS A 117 -36.92 9.12 -17.72
CA CYS A 117 -35.58 8.89 -18.23
C CYS A 117 -34.74 10.17 -18.19
N GLY A 118 -35.29 11.31 -18.62
CA GLY A 118 -34.59 12.59 -18.67
C GLY A 118 -33.98 12.97 -17.33
N TRP A 119 -34.79 13.07 -16.27
CA TRP A 119 -34.27 13.47 -14.96
C TRP A 119 -33.32 12.42 -14.37
N LYS A 120 -33.55 11.12 -14.59
CA LYS A 120 -32.64 10.06 -14.11
C LYS A 120 -31.26 10.18 -14.74
N PHE A 121 -31.18 10.40 -16.05
CA PHE A 121 -29.89 10.59 -16.74
C PHE A 121 -29.22 11.90 -16.35
N ASP A 122 -29.98 12.99 -16.22
CA ASP A 122 -29.39 14.29 -15.93
C ASP A 122 -28.93 14.43 -14.47
N ALA A 123 -29.65 13.83 -13.51
CA ALA A 123 -29.40 14.01 -12.08
C ALA A 123 -28.61 12.86 -11.42
N LEU A 124 -28.79 11.62 -11.87
CA LEU A 124 -28.22 10.44 -11.18
C LEU A 124 -27.01 9.84 -11.87
N SER A 125 -26.78 10.17 -13.14
CA SER A 125 -25.69 9.58 -13.91
C SER A 125 -24.41 10.42 -13.85
N LEU A 126 -23.26 9.75 -13.93
CA LEU A 126 -21.99 10.43 -14.14
C LEU A 126 -21.92 10.84 -15.62
N ASN A 127 -22.18 12.12 -15.90
CA ASN A 127 -22.31 12.62 -17.26
C ASN A 127 -21.17 13.57 -17.66
N LYS A 128 -21.05 13.82 -18.96
CA LYS A 128 -20.15 14.85 -19.48
C LYS A 128 -20.92 16.17 -19.46
N PRO A 129 -20.37 17.25 -18.88
CA PRO A 129 -21.08 18.53 -18.79
C PRO A 129 -21.31 19.18 -20.17
N SER A 130 -20.55 18.80 -21.19
CA SER A 130 -20.82 19.17 -22.59
C SER A 130 -20.22 18.15 -23.56
N ILE A 131 -20.65 18.21 -24.83
CA ILE A 131 -20.09 17.38 -25.91
C ILE A 131 -18.58 17.57 -26.09
N PHE A 132 -18.07 18.76 -25.77
CA PHE A 132 -16.65 19.11 -25.87
C PHE A 132 -15.84 18.77 -24.61
N ALA A 133 -16.49 18.47 -23.48
CA ALA A 133 -15.78 18.07 -22.28
C ALA A 133 -15.00 16.78 -22.54
N ARG A 134 -13.84 16.62 -21.87
CA ARG A 134 -13.03 15.39 -21.92
C ARG A 134 -13.01 14.65 -20.58
N TYR A 135 -13.89 15.04 -19.67
CA TYR A 135 -14.05 14.47 -18.33
C TYR A 135 -15.52 14.23 -18.06
N PHE A 136 -15.77 13.35 -17.10
CA PHE A 136 -17.08 13.15 -16.49
C PHE A 136 -17.15 13.96 -15.18
N ASP A 137 -18.26 14.66 -14.96
CA ASP A 137 -18.45 15.48 -13.77
C ASP A 137 -19.27 14.73 -12.72
N ALA A 138 -18.74 14.67 -11.50
CA ALA A 138 -19.45 14.09 -10.36
C ALA A 138 -20.26 15.14 -9.58
N ASN A 139 -20.18 16.43 -9.96
CA ASN A 139 -20.82 17.55 -9.27
C ASN A 139 -20.45 17.62 -7.78
N GLY A 140 -19.21 17.25 -7.44
CA GLY A 140 -18.73 17.17 -6.05
C GLY A 140 -19.21 15.96 -5.27
N ASN A 141 -20.01 15.08 -5.87
CA ASN A 141 -20.47 13.84 -5.22
C ASN A 141 -19.36 12.80 -5.13
N ARG A 142 -19.42 11.98 -4.08
CA ARG A 142 -18.51 10.85 -3.90
C ARG A 142 -18.85 9.73 -4.89
N ILE A 143 -17.85 9.25 -5.62
CA ILE A 143 -17.94 8.00 -6.39
C ILE A 143 -17.53 6.84 -5.47
N SER A 144 -18.39 5.84 -5.34
CA SER A 144 -18.21 4.71 -4.42
C SER A 144 -18.39 3.38 -5.14
N ASN A 145 -17.96 2.28 -4.51
CA ASN A 145 -18.03 0.92 -5.05
C ASN A 145 -17.28 0.74 -6.39
N ILE A 146 -16.17 1.45 -6.54
CA ILE A 146 -15.26 1.28 -7.69
C ILE A 146 -14.37 0.06 -7.42
N SER A 147 -14.27 -0.84 -8.40
CA SER A 147 -13.36 -1.99 -8.37
C SER A 147 -11.89 -1.55 -8.34
N ASP A 148 -10.99 -2.47 -7.96
CA ASP A 148 -9.54 -2.25 -8.12
C ASP A 148 -9.16 -2.01 -9.59
N PRO A 149 -8.18 -1.13 -9.85
CA PRO A 149 -7.74 -0.80 -11.19
C PRO A 149 -7.07 -2.01 -11.87
N LYS A 150 -7.29 -2.16 -13.19
CA LYS A 150 -6.66 -3.21 -14.00
C LYS A 150 -5.71 -2.63 -15.03
N ASP A 151 -6.11 -1.54 -15.68
CA ASP A 151 -5.34 -0.86 -16.70
C ASP A 151 -4.75 0.47 -16.17
N PRO A 152 -3.66 1.00 -16.75
CA PRO A 152 -2.99 2.21 -16.25
C PRO A 152 -3.82 3.50 -16.23
N GLY A 153 -4.96 3.53 -16.93
CA GLY A 153 -5.88 4.67 -16.98
C GLY A 153 -7.09 4.54 -16.06
N ASP A 154 -7.21 3.45 -15.31
CA ASP A 154 -8.35 3.19 -14.44
C ASP A 154 -8.35 4.10 -13.21
N ALA A 155 -9.55 4.34 -12.68
CA ALA A 155 -9.70 4.99 -11.40
C ALA A 155 -9.16 4.10 -10.28
N VAL A 156 -8.41 4.70 -9.35
CA VAL A 156 -7.82 3.99 -8.21
C VAL A 156 -8.66 4.23 -6.97
N ASN A 157 -9.07 3.16 -6.29
CA ASN A 157 -9.77 3.26 -5.02
C ASN A 157 -8.78 3.44 -3.85
N LEU A 158 -9.29 3.89 -2.69
CA LEU A 158 -8.45 4.17 -1.52
C LEU A 158 -7.79 2.90 -0.96
N SER A 159 -8.49 1.77 -0.96
CA SER A 159 -7.96 0.48 -0.47
C SER A 159 -6.71 0.06 -1.23
N TYR A 160 -6.75 0.14 -2.56
CA TYR A 160 -5.63 -0.22 -3.42
C TYR A 160 -4.39 0.64 -3.14
N ILE A 161 -4.57 1.96 -2.96
CA ILE A 161 -3.45 2.85 -2.59
C ILE A 161 -2.89 2.50 -1.22
N SER A 162 -3.75 2.28 -0.23
CA SER A 162 -3.33 1.91 1.13
C SER A 162 -2.56 0.59 1.15
N GLU A 163 -2.96 -0.40 0.35
CA GLU A 163 -2.23 -1.66 0.22
C GLU A 163 -0.86 -1.48 -0.43
N LEU A 164 -0.77 -0.70 -1.52
CA LEU A 164 0.52 -0.38 -2.16
C LEU A 164 1.46 0.36 -1.20
N GLU A 165 0.95 1.33 -0.45
CA GLU A 165 1.71 2.09 0.54
C GLU A 165 2.23 1.17 1.67
N GLN A 166 1.37 0.27 2.15
CA GLN A 166 1.74 -0.70 3.19
C GLN A 166 2.83 -1.66 2.69
N GLY A 167 2.73 -2.13 1.44
CA GLY A 167 3.75 -2.95 0.80
C GLY A 167 5.11 -2.22 0.70
N ALA A 168 5.10 -0.94 0.31
CA ALA A 168 6.31 -0.13 0.22
C ALA A 168 6.98 0.08 1.59
N LYS A 169 6.19 0.38 2.64
CA LYS A 169 6.68 0.50 4.02
C LYS A 169 7.32 -0.80 4.50
N SER A 170 6.62 -1.92 4.30
CA SER A 170 7.15 -3.24 4.69
C SER A 170 8.47 -3.57 3.99
N TYR A 171 8.59 -3.25 2.69
CA TYR A 171 9.84 -3.45 1.96
C TYR A 171 10.97 -2.58 2.52
N ALA A 172 10.70 -1.31 2.83
CA ALA A 172 11.68 -0.42 3.45
C ALA A 172 12.13 -0.92 4.83
N ASP A 173 11.19 -1.35 5.68
CA ASP A 173 11.48 -1.93 7.00
C ASP A 173 12.36 -3.19 6.88
N GLN A 174 12.12 -4.03 5.89
CA GLN A 174 12.95 -5.22 5.61
C GLN A 174 14.38 -4.84 5.22
N LEU A 175 14.57 -3.81 4.39
CA LEU A 175 15.90 -3.34 4.02
C LEU A 175 16.66 -2.78 5.22
N ILE A 176 15.99 -1.99 6.06
CA ILE A 176 16.58 -1.43 7.29
C ILE A 176 16.95 -2.55 8.27
N ALA A 177 16.07 -3.54 8.45
CA ALA A 177 16.36 -4.69 9.30
C ALA A 177 17.59 -5.47 8.81
N LYS A 178 17.70 -5.68 7.50
CA LYS A 178 18.87 -6.35 6.91
C LYS A 178 20.16 -5.57 7.11
N GLU A 179 20.16 -4.25 6.87
CA GLU A 179 21.33 -3.40 7.15
C GLU A 179 21.71 -3.46 8.63
N HIS A 180 20.72 -3.42 9.53
CA HIS A 180 20.95 -3.51 10.96
C HIS A 180 21.62 -4.83 11.35
N GLU A 181 21.15 -5.97 10.82
CA GLU A 181 21.77 -7.28 11.05
C GLU A 181 23.21 -7.36 10.55
N GLU A 182 23.49 -6.78 9.38
CA GLU A 182 24.84 -6.69 8.82
C GLU A 182 25.77 -5.86 9.70
N ARG A 183 25.31 -4.69 10.19
CA ARG A 183 26.06 -3.87 11.15
C ARG A 183 26.34 -4.60 12.45
N VAL A 184 25.33 -5.24 13.05
CA VAL A 184 25.51 -6.03 14.28
C VAL A 184 26.51 -7.16 14.07
N SER A 185 26.48 -7.80 12.90
CA SER A 185 27.43 -8.87 12.56
C SER A 185 28.85 -8.34 12.38
N ALA A 186 29.02 -7.18 11.75
CA ALA A 186 30.30 -6.49 11.61
C ALA A 186 30.87 -6.08 12.97
N ASP A 187 30.07 -5.47 13.84
CA ASP A 187 30.47 -5.06 15.20
C ASP A 187 30.91 -6.26 16.04
N LYS A 188 30.20 -7.40 15.94
CA LYS A 188 30.59 -8.65 16.60
C LYS A 188 31.91 -9.21 16.05
N ALA A 189 32.10 -9.17 14.74
CA ALA A 189 33.34 -9.63 14.11
C ALA A 189 34.53 -8.76 14.53
N GLU A 190 34.36 -7.44 14.57
CA GLU A 190 35.37 -6.51 15.05
C GLU A 190 35.70 -6.73 16.54
N SER A 191 34.67 -6.83 17.39
CA SER A 191 34.85 -7.10 18.83
C SER A 191 35.60 -8.41 19.06
N LYS A 192 35.26 -9.46 18.31
CA LYS A 192 35.96 -10.74 18.37
C LYS A 192 37.42 -10.59 17.94
N ALA A 193 37.69 -9.94 16.81
CA ALA A 193 39.05 -9.72 16.31
C ALA A 193 39.91 -8.92 17.30
N ARG A 194 39.33 -7.89 17.94
CA ARG A 194 39.99 -7.13 19.02
C ARG A 194 40.32 -8.04 20.22
N SER A 195 39.38 -8.87 20.65
CA SER A 195 39.60 -9.80 21.78
C SER A 195 40.68 -10.85 21.48
N GLU A 196 40.75 -11.35 20.24
CA GLU A 196 41.77 -12.30 19.79
C GLU A 196 43.15 -11.64 19.71
N ALA A 197 43.22 -10.39 19.24
CA ALA A 197 44.46 -9.61 19.22
C ALA A 197 44.96 -9.33 20.66
N ASP A 198 44.08 -8.94 21.58
CA ASP A 198 44.43 -8.70 22.98
C ASP A 198 44.91 -9.99 23.66
N ALA A 199 44.23 -11.12 23.44
CA ALA A 199 44.65 -12.42 23.98
C ALA A 199 46.02 -12.84 23.45
N ASN A 200 46.30 -12.60 22.16
CA ASN A 200 47.61 -12.86 21.57
C ASN A 200 48.70 -11.99 22.22
N ILE A 201 48.46 -10.69 22.42
CA ILE A 201 49.38 -9.79 23.12
C ILE A 201 49.66 -10.28 24.55
N GLN A 202 48.63 -10.71 25.29
CA GLN A 202 48.79 -11.26 26.64
C GLN A 202 49.59 -12.57 26.65
N ALA A 203 49.40 -13.45 25.66
CA ALA A 203 50.17 -14.68 25.51
C ALA A 203 51.66 -14.40 25.19
N GLN A 204 51.95 -13.33 24.45
CA GLN A 204 53.32 -12.87 24.18
C GLN A 204 54.00 -12.34 25.44
N LEU A 205 53.31 -11.50 26.23
CA LEU A 205 53.83 -10.94 27.48
C LEU A 205 54.12 -12.02 28.54
N SER A 206 53.34 -13.11 28.54
CA SER A 206 53.50 -14.24 29.47
C SER A 206 54.47 -15.32 28.97
N GLY A 207 55.13 -15.12 27.83
CA GLY A 207 56.18 -16.01 27.31
C GLY A 207 55.71 -17.41 26.88
N SER A 208 54.41 -17.59 26.64
CA SER A 208 53.79 -18.92 26.48
C SER A 208 53.54 -19.34 25.01
N ALA A 209 53.83 -18.49 24.01
CA ALA A 209 53.70 -18.84 22.58
C ALA A 209 54.68 -18.06 21.68
N PRO A 210 55.30 -18.70 20.66
CA PRO A 210 56.12 -18.01 19.67
C PRO A 210 55.26 -17.30 18.59
N LEU A 211 55.84 -16.24 18.00
CA LEU A 211 55.25 -15.36 16.99
C LEU A 211 54.77 -16.15 15.74
N SER A 212 53.49 -16.10 15.40
CA SER A 212 52.97 -16.76 14.19
C SER A 212 53.34 -16.06 12.88
N ALA A 213 54.01 -14.91 12.92
CA ALA A 213 54.40 -14.14 11.73
C ALA A 213 55.80 -13.50 11.78
N SER A 214 56.62 -13.82 12.79
CA SER A 214 58.00 -13.32 12.83
C SER A 214 58.93 -14.39 13.34
N ALA A 215 59.84 -14.86 12.48
CA ALA A 215 60.93 -15.76 12.86
C ALA A 215 61.92 -15.14 13.86
N PHE A 216 61.73 -13.87 14.24
CA PHE A 216 62.61 -13.13 15.15
C PHE A 216 61.82 -12.36 16.21
N SER A 217 62.32 -12.37 17.45
CA SER A 217 61.84 -11.46 18.48
C SER A 217 62.09 -9.99 18.05
N PRO A 218 61.13 -9.05 18.20
CA PRO A 218 61.32 -7.64 17.87
C PRO A 218 62.46 -6.96 18.65
N ILE A 219 62.75 -7.45 19.86
CA ILE A 219 63.87 -7.03 20.68
C ILE A 219 64.52 -8.31 21.21
N SER A 220 65.82 -8.46 20.98
CA SER A 220 66.60 -9.59 21.50
C SER A 220 67.89 -9.09 22.12
N TRP A 221 68.16 -9.51 23.36
CA TRP A 221 69.43 -9.28 24.04
C TRP A 221 70.20 -10.60 24.09
N HIS A 222 71.42 -10.59 23.58
CA HIS A 222 72.30 -11.75 23.59
C HIS A 222 73.68 -11.33 24.07
N ASP A 223 74.27 -12.11 24.98
CA ASP A 223 75.68 -11.98 25.32
C ASP A 223 76.54 -12.42 24.12
N GLN A 224 77.50 -11.58 23.72
CA GLN A 224 78.43 -11.86 22.62
C GLN A 224 79.63 -12.70 23.07
N THR A 225 79.41 -13.63 24.02
CA THR A 225 80.46 -14.47 24.59
C THR A 225 80.06 -15.94 24.57
N ILE A 226 80.91 -16.78 23.99
CA ILE A 226 80.81 -18.24 24.01
C ILE A 226 81.55 -18.75 25.25
N SER A 227 80.79 -19.03 26.30
CA SER A 227 81.30 -19.49 27.60
C SER A 227 81.54 -21.00 27.68
N THR A 228 81.10 -21.75 26.68
CA THR A 228 81.25 -23.21 26.58
C THR A 228 81.64 -23.61 25.17
N SER A 229 82.36 -24.72 25.02
CA SER A 229 82.77 -25.21 23.70
C SER A 229 81.56 -25.64 22.88
N VAL A 230 81.52 -25.25 21.61
CA VAL A 230 80.38 -25.48 20.70
C VAL A 230 80.86 -26.27 19.49
N ASN A 231 80.06 -27.25 19.07
CA ASN A 231 80.28 -27.99 17.83
C ASN A 231 79.16 -27.68 16.84
N ILE A 232 79.50 -27.05 15.71
CA ILE A 232 78.58 -26.84 14.58
C ILE A 232 78.63 -28.12 13.74
N PRO A 233 77.53 -28.89 13.64
CA PRO A 233 77.52 -30.16 12.91
C PRO A 233 77.78 -29.96 11.41
N ALA A 234 78.22 -31.02 10.72
CA ALA A 234 78.37 -30.99 9.27
C ALA A 234 77.05 -30.65 8.55
N ASN A 235 77.15 -29.96 7.41
CA ASN A 235 76.01 -29.47 6.61
C ASN A 235 75.06 -28.50 7.34
N LYS A 236 75.54 -27.73 8.33
CA LYS A 236 74.72 -26.76 9.07
C LYS A 236 75.41 -25.40 9.13
N ASN A 237 74.69 -24.34 8.77
CA ASN A 237 75.20 -22.99 8.92
C ASN A 237 74.77 -22.38 10.26
N ALA A 238 75.70 -21.73 10.93
CA ALA A 238 75.46 -20.95 12.13
C ALA A 238 75.61 -19.46 11.82
N TRP A 239 74.90 -18.63 12.56
CA TRP A 239 75.01 -17.19 12.45
C TRP A 239 74.94 -16.52 13.82
N SER A 240 75.72 -15.46 14.00
CA SER A 240 75.75 -14.66 15.22
C SER A 240 75.70 -13.18 14.86
N PHE A 241 75.25 -12.33 15.78
CA PHE A 241 75.11 -10.88 15.54
C PHE A 241 76.04 -10.09 16.46
N GLY A 242 76.84 -9.20 15.87
CA GLY A 242 77.76 -8.33 16.60
C GLY A 242 79.01 -7.98 15.81
N PRO A 243 79.74 -6.92 16.19
CA PRO A 243 81.04 -6.61 15.56
C PRO A 243 82.09 -7.70 15.82
N GLU A 244 81.98 -8.43 16.94
CA GLU A 244 82.87 -9.51 17.35
C GLU A 244 82.12 -10.52 18.24
N ILE A 245 82.51 -11.80 18.18
CA ILE A 245 82.11 -12.83 19.15
C ILE A 245 83.34 -13.29 19.91
N LYS A 246 83.29 -13.25 21.25
CA LYS A 246 84.40 -13.65 22.11
C LYS A 246 84.25 -15.10 22.56
N ILE A 247 85.26 -15.92 22.35
CA ILE A 247 85.32 -17.28 22.89
C ILE A 247 86.08 -17.21 24.22
N SER A 248 85.46 -17.71 25.30
CA SER A 248 86.11 -17.70 26.61
C SER A 248 87.40 -18.53 26.61
N PRO A 249 88.43 -18.14 27.38
CA PRO A 249 89.68 -18.88 27.45
C PRO A 249 89.46 -20.37 27.75
N GLY A 250 90.08 -21.24 26.95
CA GLY A 250 89.95 -22.70 27.07
C GLY A 250 88.71 -23.30 26.39
N GLN A 251 87.84 -22.50 25.78
CA GLN A 251 86.73 -22.99 24.96
C GLN A 251 87.09 -22.99 23.47
N VAL A 252 86.44 -23.86 22.72
CA VAL A 252 86.67 -24.01 21.27
C VAL A 252 85.32 -24.06 20.55
N VAL A 253 85.26 -23.40 19.39
CA VAL A 253 84.19 -23.59 18.42
C VAL A 253 84.72 -24.47 17.31
N THR A 254 84.11 -25.64 17.12
CA THR A 254 84.45 -26.57 16.04
C THR A 254 83.42 -26.44 14.94
N ILE A 255 83.87 -26.24 13.69
CA ILE A 255 83.00 -26.14 12.52
C ILE A 255 83.09 -27.44 11.73
N GLY A 256 81.97 -28.13 11.58
CA GLY A 256 81.88 -29.37 10.81
C GLY A 256 82.11 -29.17 9.32
N ALA A 257 82.37 -30.25 8.59
CA ALA A 257 82.54 -30.19 7.14
C ALA A 257 81.32 -29.56 6.43
N GLU A 258 81.57 -28.81 5.35
CA GLU A 258 80.53 -28.14 4.55
C GLU A 258 79.59 -27.23 5.36
N SER A 259 80.13 -26.58 6.39
CA SER A 259 79.39 -25.70 7.31
C SER A 259 80.07 -24.35 7.41
N PHE A 260 79.28 -23.30 7.61
CA PHE A 260 79.78 -21.94 7.74
C PHE A 260 79.26 -21.29 9.02
N TRP A 261 80.12 -20.51 9.67
CA TRP A 261 79.71 -19.63 10.75
C TRP A 261 79.94 -18.18 10.35
N THR A 262 78.85 -17.43 10.24
CA THR A 262 78.91 -16.02 9.84
C THR A 262 78.54 -15.12 11.00
N ILE A 263 79.37 -14.12 11.27
CA ILE A 263 79.04 -13.05 12.20
C ILE A 263 78.45 -11.90 11.37
N ALA A 264 77.13 -11.73 11.42
CA ALA A 264 76.44 -10.64 10.72
C ALA A 264 76.92 -9.29 11.26
N ASN A 265 77.40 -8.43 10.34
CA ASN A 265 78.08 -7.15 10.61
C ASN A 265 79.45 -7.25 11.33
N GLY A 266 80.12 -8.41 11.29
CA GLY A 266 81.48 -8.64 11.80
C GLY A 266 82.41 -9.33 10.78
N LYS A 267 83.68 -9.55 11.13
CA LYS A 267 84.62 -10.31 10.27
C LYS A 267 84.21 -11.79 10.20
N GLU A 268 84.31 -12.39 9.01
CA GLU A 268 84.22 -13.86 8.88
C GLU A 268 85.34 -14.52 9.68
N VAL A 269 84.99 -15.50 10.52
CA VAL A 269 85.95 -16.32 11.26
C VAL A 269 86.05 -17.66 10.54
N ASN A 270 86.74 -17.67 9.40
CA ASN A 270 87.19 -18.92 8.78
C ASN A 270 88.59 -19.22 9.33
N GLN A 271 88.72 -20.29 10.12
CA GLN A 271 89.97 -21.01 10.31
C GLN A 271 89.76 -22.47 9.94
#